data_AF-A0A7Y2CPV9-F1
#
_entry.id   AF-A0A7Y2CPV9-F1
#
_cell.length_a   1.000
_cell.length_b   1.000
_cell.length_c   1.000
_cell.angle_alpha   90.00
_cell.angle_beta   90.00
_cell.angle_gamma   90.00
#
_symmetry.space_group_name_H-M   'P 1'
#
loop_
_entity.id
_entity.type
_entity.pdbx_description
1 polymer ?
#
loop_
_entity_poly.entity_id
_entity_poly.type
_entity_poly.pdbx_seq_one_letter_code
_entity_poly.pdbx_strand_id
1 'polypeptide(L)'
;MQQTQQDSACPISQMSFGDVSRYLQGGFEPAVRKAVAAHIVYCNACREELDRVKSLRSAGRHMMISNLADADDEDNRTDDDGHVQEVVLAAYIDNGLTGGQRNQVTEHIASCYDCYDRFSSLEKELAGTVPQALRTPVSVMEAMKKPVPSHSEALGVAQFGQRVLESLQNLAGLRWTQPAVAFAAGVFVMLMFLPSSRTVIPLPGFSPIQESFDDKVRSSVDGQPTQLDTRPVIMLPSGAGHLEFTWPGEVKLTNSVYRIEIFDAQGDQVLETVELTENKWVVDVSKFTPRARYDILISRIGRAGGVSPVSQQSLLVAD
;
A
#
# COMPACT_ATOMS: atom_id res chain seq x y z
N MET A 1 -26.71 1.74 22.28
CA MET A 1 -26.38 2.19 20.90
C MET A 1 -25.35 1.20 20.36
N GLN A 2 -25.81 0.22 19.57
CA GLN A 2 -24.93 -0.72 18.89
C GLN A 2 -24.36 -0.02 17.65
N GLN A 3 -23.07 0.26 17.67
CA GLN A 3 -22.33 0.68 16.48
C GLN A 3 -22.30 -0.54 15.56
N THR A 4 -23.14 -0.52 14.52
CA THR A 4 -22.97 -1.39 13.35
C THR A 4 -21.61 -1.04 12.75
N GLN A 5 -20.64 -1.88 13.07
CA GLN A 5 -19.30 -1.85 12.50
C GLN A 5 -19.49 -2.02 11.00
N GLN A 6 -19.44 -0.90 10.29
CA GLN A 6 -19.56 -0.84 8.86
C GLN A 6 -18.32 -1.55 8.33
N ASP A 7 -18.48 -2.79 7.85
CA ASP A 7 -17.48 -3.56 7.14
C ASP A 7 -17.10 -2.77 5.87
N SER A 8 -16.27 -1.75 6.04
CA SER A 8 -15.56 -1.09 4.96
C SER A 8 -14.68 -2.15 4.33
N ALA A 9 -15.17 -2.75 3.24
CA ALA A 9 -14.51 -3.83 2.54
C ALA A 9 -13.02 -3.49 2.35
N CYS A 10 -12.11 -4.31 2.90
CA CYS A 10 -10.67 -4.02 2.82
C CYS A 10 -10.29 -3.92 1.32
N PRO A 11 -9.83 -2.76 0.81
CA PRO A 11 -9.58 -2.55 -0.61
C PRO A 11 -8.58 -3.56 -1.21
N ILE A 12 -7.66 -4.11 -0.42
CA ILE A 12 -6.69 -5.10 -0.91
C ILE A 12 -7.33 -6.48 -1.11
N SER A 13 -8.36 -6.87 -0.34
CA SER A 13 -9.03 -8.15 -0.61
C SER A 13 -9.84 -8.14 -1.92
N GLN A 14 -10.09 -6.95 -2.47
CA GLN A 14 -10.68 -6.75 -3.80
C GLN A 14 -9.62 -6.50 -4.90
N MET A 15 -8.35 -6.31 -4.52
CA MET A 15 -7.26 -6.16 -5.47
C MET A 15 -6.87 -7.51 -6.06
N SER A 16 -6.67 -7.56 -7.37
CA SER A 16 -6.10 -8.74 -8.00
C SER A 16 -4.65 -8.93 -7.57
N PHE A 17 -4.11 -10.13 -7.71
CA PHE A 17 -2.67 -10.39 -7.50
C PHE A 17 -1.79 -9.42 -8.32
N GLY A 18 -2.23 -9.08 -9.54
CA GLY A 18 -1.54 -8.10 -10.39
C GLY A 18 -1.48 -6.71 -9.76
N ASP A 19 -2.56 -6.26 -9.11
CA ASP A 19 -2.60 -4.96 -8.43
C ASP A 19 -1.68 -4.95 -7.20
N VAL A 20 -1.68 -6.02 -6.40
CA VAL A 20 -0.76 -6.13 -5.25
C VAL A 20 0.70 -6.13 -5.71
N SER A 21 1.01 -6.86 -6.80
CA SER A 21 2.34 -6.85 -7.40
C SER A 21 2.73 -5.46 -7.91
N ARG A 22 1.82 -4.76 -8.59
CA ARG A 22 2.00 -3.39 -9.07
C ARG A 22 2.23 -2.41 -7.90
N TYR A 23 1.55 -2.60 -6.78
CA TYR A 23 1.79 -1.84 -5.55
C TYR A 23 3.20 -2.05 -5.02
N LEU A 24 3.65 -3.30 -4.92
CA LEU A 24 5.01 -3.63 -4.49
C LEU A 24 6.09 -3.09 -5.42
N GLN A 25 5.79 -2.97 -6.72
CA GLN A 25 6.69 -2.38 -7.72
C GLN A 25 6.60 -0.84 -7.78
N GLY A 26 5.80 -0.19 -6.92
CA GLY A 26 5.64 1.25 -6.93
C GLY A 26 4.86 1.82 -8.14
N GLY A 27 4.19 0.97 -8.92
CA GLY A 27 3.50 1.34 -10.16
C GLY A 27 2.16 2.07 -9.99
N PHE A 28 1.77 2.43 -8.76
CA PHE A 28 0.61 3.27 -8.45
C PHE A 28 1.02 4.73 -8.24
N GLU A 29 0.08 5.64 -8.53
CA GLU A 29 0.25 7.05 -8.19
C GLU A 29 0.54 7.24 -6.68
N PRO A 30 1.35 8.25 -6.30
CA PRO A 30 1.74 8.49 -4.91
C PRO A 30 0.54 8.59 -3.94
N ALA A 31 -0.55 9.22 -4.36
CA ALA A 31 -1.76 9.36 -3.54
C ALA A 31 -2.41 8.01 -3.23
N VAL A 32 -2.54 7.14 -4.25
CA VAL A 32 -3.09 5.79 -4.10
C VAL A 32 -2.18 4.93 -3.23
N ARG A 33 -0.86 5.01 -3.43
CA ARG A 33 0.11 4.30 -2.57
C ARG A 33 -0.01 4.71 -1.11
N LYS A 34 -0.14 6.00 -0.82
CA LYS A 34 -0.31 6.51 0.54
C LYS A 34 -1.60 5.98 1.19
N ALA A 35 -2.71 5.93 0.45
CA ALA A 35 -3.97 5.41 0.94
C ALA A 35 -3.90 3.89 1.22
N VAL A 36 -3.31 3.12 0.29
CA VAL A 36 -3.10 1.66 0.46
C VAL A 36 -2.16 1.37 1.63
N ALA A 37 -1.05 2.12 1.76
CA ALA A 37 -0.12 1.99 2.87
C ALA A 37 -0.79 2.28 4.22
N ALA A 38 -1.56 3.37 4.32
CA ALA A 38 -2.31 3.70 5.52
C ALA A 38 -3.30 2.58 5.87
N HIS A 39 -3.98 1.99 4.88
CA HIS A 39 -4.88 0.87 5.13
C HIS A 39 -4.15 -0.40 5.63
N ILE A 40 -3.01 -0.75 5.05
CA ILE A 40 -2.20 -1.92 5.47
C ILE A 40 -1.72 -1.78 6.93
N VAL A 41 -1.50 -0.56 7.39
CA VAL A 41 -1.15 -0.31 8.80
C VAL A 41 -2.29 -0.76 9.75
N TYR A 42 -3.55 -0.70 9.33
CA TYR A 42 -4.69 -0.99 10.19
C TYR A 42 -5.48 -2.27 9.84
N CYS A 43 -5.37 -2.83 8.63
CA CYS A 43 -6.04 -4.09 8.24
C CYS A 43 -5.02 -5.26 8.27
N ASN A 44 -5.09 -6.11 9.31
CA ASN A 44 -4.19 -7.27 9.48
C ASN A 44 -4.25 -8.27 8.30
N ALA A 45 -5.44 -8.52 7.76
CA ALA A 45 -5.62 -9.42 6.61
C ALA A 45 -4.87 -8.91 5.37
N CYS A 46 -4.87 -7.59 5.16
CA CYS A 46 -4.15 -6.94 4.06
C CYS A 46 -2.62 -7.02 4.25
N ARG A 47 -2.16 -6.88 5.49
CA ARG A 47 -0.74 -7.04 5.85
C ARG A 47 -0.28 -8.47 5.59
N GLU A 48 -1.06 -9.46 6.04
CA GLU A 48 -0.74 -10.88 5.86
C GLU A 48 -0.70 -11.27 4.38
N GLU A 49 -1.66 -10.82 3.57
CA GLU A 49 -1.65 -11.10 2.12
C GLU A 49 -0.48 -10.40 1.41
N LEU A 50 -0.14 -9.16 1.81
CA LEU A 50 1.04 -8.46 1.29
C LEU A 50 2.33 -9.24 1.61
N ASP A 51 2.46 -9.75 2.83
CA ASP A 51 3.61 -10.55 3.25
C ASP A 51 3.64 -11.91 2.55
N ARG A 52 2.49 -12.52 2.27
CA ARG A 52 2.36 -13.73 1.46
C ARG A 52 2.82 -13.51 0.01
N VAL A 53 2.44 -12.39 -0.60
CA VAL A 53 2.89 -12.04 -1.96
C VAL A 53 4.38 -11.74 -1.98
N LYS A 54 4.91 -11.04 -0.96
CA LYS A 54 6.35 -10.81 -0.81
C LYS A 54 7.11 -12.13 -0.66
N SER A 55 6.61 -13.07 0.13
CA SER A 55 7.26 -14.37 0.34
C SER A 55 7.24 -15.22 -0.92
N LEU A 56 6.11 -15.25 -1.65
CA LEU A 56 6.01 -15.91 -2.96
C LEU A 56 6.96 -15.30 -3.99
N ARG A 57 7.07 -13.97 -4.04
CA ARG A 57 8.04 -13.30 -4.91
C ARG A 57 9.46 -13.65 -4.50
N SER A 58 9.76 -13.72 -3.20
CA SER A 58 11.07 -14.15 -2.73
C SER A 58 11.38 -15.61 -3.09
N ALA A 59 10.42 -16.51 -2.93
CA ALA A 59 10.56 -17.91 -3.30
C ALA A 59 10.73 -18.10 -4.82
N GLY A 60 9.94 -17.37 -5.63
CA GLY A 60 10.09 -17.36 -7.09
C GLY A 60 11.45 -16.82 -7.53
N ARG A 61 11.97 -15.80 -6.85
CA ARG A 61 13.35 -15.31 -7.05
C ARG A 61 14.38 -16.37 -6.71
N HIS A 62 14.22 -17.08 -5.59
CA HIS A 62 15.12 -18.18 -5.24
C HIS A 62 15.07 -19.29 -6.29
N MET A 63 13.92 -19.65 -6.85
CA MET A 63 13.87 -20.64 -7.93
C MET A 63 14.55 -20.15 -9.22
N MET A 64 14.39 -18.88 -9.59
CA MET A 64 15.09 -18.32 -10.75
C MET A 64 16.62 -18.26 -10.53
N ILE A 65 17.05 -17.89 -9.33
CA ILE A 65 18.47 -17.79 -8.97
C ILE A 65 19.09 -19.19 -8.77
N SER A 66 18.38 -20.13 -8.18
CA SER A 66 18.86 -21.51 -8.01
C SER A 66 18.98 -22.23 -9.35
N ASN A 67 18.09 -21.98 -10.31
CA ASN A 67 18.26 -22.48 -11.67
C ASN A 67 19.46 -21.83 -12.41
N LEU A 68 19.94 -20.67 -11.95
CA LEU A 68 21.20 -20.07 -12.41
C LEU A 68 22.42 -20.58 -11.62
N ALA A 69 22.21 -21.12 -10.42
CA ALA A 69 23.26 -21.55 -9.51
C ALA A 69 23.53 -23.07 -9.52
N ASP A 70 22.64 -23.88 -10.09
CA ASP A 70 22.80 -25.33 -10.26
C ASP A 70 23.68 -25.73 -11.47
N ALA A 71 24.44 -24.79 -12.04
CA ALA A 71 25.61 -25.11 -12.83
C ALA A 71 26.83 -24.92 -11.93
N ASP A 72 27.61 -25.98 -11.72
CA ASP A 72 28.94 -25.97 -11.06
C ASP A 72 29.98 -25.06 -11.77
N ASP A 73 29.54 -24.16 -12.65
CA ASP A 73 30.34 -23.19 -13.38
C ASP A 73 30.34 -21.86 -12.62
N GLU A 74 31.34 -21.67 -11.76
CA GLU A 74 31.66 -20.35 -11.20
C GLU A 74 31.89 -19.28 -12.30
N ASP A 75 32.17 -19.71 -13.53
CA ASP A 75 32.32 -18.88 -14.73
C ASP A 75 31.00 -18.24 -15.21
N ASN A 76 29.83 -18.74 -14.79
CA ASN A 76 28.55 -18.30 -15.35
C ASN A 76 27.94 -17.07 -14.64
N ARG A 77 28.73 -16.37 -13.82
CA ARG A 77 28.31 -15.12 -13.13
C ARG A 77 28.78 -13.87 -13.87
N THR A 78 29.81 -14.04 -14.69
CA THR A 78 30.27 -13.02 -15.62
C THR A 78 29.73 -13.33 -17.01
N ASP A 79 29.56 -12.31 -17.84
CA ASP A 79 29.50 -12.53 -19.29
C ASP A 79 30.91 -12.92 -19.81
N ASP A 80 31.01 -13.28 -21.09
CA ASP A 80 32.28 -13.67 -21.72
C ASP A 80 33.38 -12.59 -21.61
N ASP A 81 32.99 -11.35 -21.28
CA ASP A 81 33.87 -10.20 -21.13
C ASP A 81 34.26 -9.93 -19.66
N GLY A 82 33.86 -10.81 -18.73
CA GLY A 82 34.19 -10.68 -17.32
C GLY A 82 33.31 -9.67 -16.55
N HIS A 83 32.23 -9.18 -17.14
CA HIS A 83 31.30 -8.24 -16.49
C HIS A 83 30.16 -8.97 -15.79
N VAL A 84 29.61 -8.38 -14.73
CA VAL A 84 28.46 -8.96 -14.01
C VAL A 84 27.24 -8.98 -14.94
N GLN A 85 26.62 -10.15 -15.08
CA GLN A 85 25.40 -10.30 -15.89
C GLN A 85 24.26 -9.41 -15.38
N GLU A 86 23.44 -8.91 -16.30
CA GLU A 86 22.32 -8.02 -16.01
C GLU A 86 21.34 -8.61 -14.97
N VAL A 87 21.09 -9.92 -15.05
CA VAL A 87 20.23 -10.64 -14.11
C VAL A 87 20.79 -10.60 -12.68
N VAL A 88 22.12 -10.69 -12.53
CA VAL A 88 22.81 -10.61 -11.23
C VAL A 88 22.78 -9.18 -10.71
N LEU A 89 22.94 -8.16 -11.57
CA LEU A 89 22.79 -6.75 -11.20
C LEU A 89 21.35 -6.43 -10.76
N ALA A 90 20.34 -6.94 -11.46
CA ALA A 90 18.94 -6.78 -11.07
C ALA A 90 18.67 -7.44 -9.71
N ALA A 91 19.20 -8.64 -9.47
CA ALA A 91 19.12 -9.31 -8.17
C ALA A 91 19.87 -8.55 -7.06
N TYR A 92 20.97 -7.87 -7.39
CA TYR A 92 21.70 -7.00 -6.47
C TYR A 92 20.85 -5.80 -6.05
N ILE A 93 20.24 -5.08 -7.00
CA ILE A 93 19.34 -3.92 -6.75
C ILE A 93 18.14 -4.35 -5.88
N ASP A 94 17.52 -5.49 -6.21
CA ASP A 94 16.37 -6.03 -5.48
C ASP A 94 16.72 -6.65 -4.11
N ASN A 95 17.97 -6.56 -3.67
CA ASN A 95 18.48 -7.19 -2.43
C ASN A 95 18.30 -8.73 -2.40
N GLY A 96 18.23 -9.38 -3.55
CA GLY A 96 18.02 -10.83 -3.70
C GLY A 96 19.27 -11.69 -3.57
N LEU A 97 20.47 -11.10 -3.60
CA LEU A 97 21.74 -11.82 -3.46
C LEU A 97 22.09 -12.14 -2.00
N THR A 98 22.73 -13.29 -1.77
CA THR A 98 23.31 -13.66 -0.48
C THR A 98 24.45 -12.71 -0.08
N GLY A 99 24.85 -12.67 1.19
CA GLY A 99 25.89 -11.75 1.67
C GLY A 99 27.23 -11.89 0.94
N GLY A 100 27.69 -13.12 0.66
CA GLY A 100 28.93 -13.36 -0.09
C GLY A 100 28.86 -12.85 -1.53
N GLN A 101 27.79 -13.20 -2.26
CA GLN A 101 27.56 -12.75 -3.64
C GLN A 101 27.41 -11.23 -3.72
N ARG A 102 26.72 -10.63 -2.76
CA ARG A 102 26.55 -9.18 -2.68
C ARG A 102 27.89 -8.48 -2.51
N ASN A 103 28.78 -9.00 -1.66
CA ASN A 103 30.11 -8.43 -1.48
C ASN A 103 30.94 -8.52 -2.77
N GLN A 104 30.91 -9.66 -3.47
CA GLN A 104 31.60 -9.84 -4.75
C GLN A 104 31.10 -8.86 -5.82
N VAL A 105 29.77 -8.73 -5.98
CA VAL A 105 29.18 -7.77 -6.93
C VAL A 105 29.50 -6.33 -6.53
N THR A 106 29.50 -6.01 -5.24
CA THR A 106 29.87 -4.67 -4.74
C THR A 106 31.33 -4.34 -5.08
N GLU A 107 32.25 -5.27 -4.84
CA GLU A 107 33.67 -5.11 -5.15
C GLU A 107 33.92 -4.98 -6.66
N HIS A 108 33.18 -5.76 -7.47
CA HIS A 108 33.26 -5.68 -8.93
C HIS A 108 32.71 -4.35 -9.46
N ILE A 109 31.52 -3.92 -9.02
CA ILE A 109 30.95 -2.62 -9.44
C ILE A 109 31.88 -1.48 -9.03
N ALA A 110 32.54 -1.56 -7.88
CA ALA A 110 33.49 -0.56 -7.42
C ALA A 110 34.79 -0.51 -8.26
N SER A 111 35.15 -1.59 -8.95
CA SER A 111 36.38 -1.70 -9.74
C SER A 111 36.18 -1.70 -11.26
N CYS A 112 34.95 -1.93 -11.75
CA CYS A 112 34.61 -2.00 -13.17
C CYS A 112 33.61 -0.90 -13.58
N TYR A 113 34.07 0.03 -14.42
CA TYR A 113 33.26 1.17 -14.88
C TYR A 113 32.03 0.75 -15.69
N ASP A 114 32.15 -0.25 -16.57
CA ASP A 114 31.04 -0.70 -17.42
C ASP A 114 29.92 -1.34 -16.59
N CYS A 115 30.29 -2.11 -15.56
CA CYS A 115 29.33 -2.66 -14.60
C CYS A 115 28.65 -1.57 -13.77
N TYR A 116 29.37 -0.51 -13.40
CA TYR A 116 28.80 0.65 -12.72
C TYR A 116 27.80 1.40 -13.61
N ASP A 117 28.12 1.62 -14.88
CA ASP A 117 27.22 2.28 -15.83
C ASP A 117 25.93 1.48 -16.06
N ARG A 118 26.06 0.15 -16.28
CA ARG A 118 24.93 -0.79 -16.37
C ARG A 118 24.08 -0.78 -15.09
N PHE A 119 24.71 -0.86 -13.92
CA PHE A 119 24.02 -0.78 -12.63
C PHE A 119 23.23 0.52 -12.48
N SER A 120 23.84 1.67 -12.80
CA SER A 120 23.19 2.98 -12.68
C SER A 120 22.03 3.16 -13.67
N SER A 121 22.13 2.56 -14.85
CA SER A 121 21.07 2.56 -15.87
C SER A 121 19.90 1.69 -15.44
N LEU A 122 20.17 0.48 -14.95
CA LEU A 122 19.15 -0.39 -14.36
C LEU A 122 18.47 0.26 -13.16
N GLU A 123 19.22 0.89 -12.25
CA GLU A 123 18.65 1.59 -11.10
C GLU A 123 17.70 2.72 -11.55
N LYS A 124 18.06 3.50 -12.59
CA LYS A 124 17.18 4.52 -13.18
C LYS A 124 15.96 3.93 -13.86
N GLU A 125 16.08 2.80 -14.54
CA GLU A 125 14.94 2.12 -15.18
C GLU A 125 13.98 1.53 -14.14
N LEU A 126 14.50 0.93 -13.06
CA LEU A 126 13.68 0.42 -11.96
C LEU A 126 13.05 1.54 -11.12
N ALA A 127 13.76 2.66 -10.93
CA ALA A 127 13.22 3.84 -10.24
C ALA A 127 12.26 4.65 -11.13
N GLY A 128 12.46 4.62 -12.45
CA GLY A 128 11.66 5.28 -13.47
C GLY A 128 10.38 4.52 -13.75
N THR A 129 9.34 4.80 -12.96
CA THR A 129 7.93 4.42 -13.17
C THR A 129 7.57 3.84 -14.55
N VAL A 130 6.95 2.65 -14.54
CA VAL A 130 6.26 2.01 -15.68
C VAL A 130 5.77 3.03 -16.73
N PRO A 131 6.22 2.91 -18.00
CA PRO A 131 5.88 3.84 -19.07
C PRO A 131 4.38 4.08 -19.19
N GLN A 132 4.00 5.33 -19.48
CA GLN A 132 2.60 5.77 -19.55
C GLN A 132 1.75 4.95 -20.54
N ALA A 133 2.37 4.36 -21.57
CA ALA A 133 1.74 3.48 -22.54
C ALA A 133 1.27 2.13 -21.97
N LEU A 134 1.82 1.71 -20.82
CA LEU A 134 1.40 0.50 -20.09
C LEU A 134 0.45 0.82 -18.92
N ARG A 135 0.05 2.09 -18.76
CA ARG A 135 -1.00 2.47 -17.80
C ARG A 135 -2.36 2.10 -18.39
N THR A 136 -3.19 1.47 -17.58
CA THR A 136 -4.60 1.23 -17.89
C THR A 136 -5.27 2.54 -18.33
N PRO A 137 -5.94 2.59 -19.49
CA PRO A 137 -6.53 3.82 -20.00
C PRO A 137 -7.48 4.43 -18.96
N VAL A 138 -7.51 5.77 -18.87
CA VAL A 138 -8.36 6.51 -17.91
C VAL A 138 -9.82 6.07 -18.00
N SER A 139 -10.30 5.69 -19.19
CA SER A 139 -11.64 5.13 -19.40
C SER A 139 -11.91 3.82 -18.66
N VAL A 140 -10.89 2.98 -18.46
CA VAL A 140 -10.98 1.74 -17.66
C VAL A 140 -11.02 2.08 -16.17
N MET A 141 -10.27 3.10 -15.74
CA MET A 141 -10.34 3.59 -14.35
C MET A 141 -11.66 4.31 -14.03
N GLU A 142 -12.25 5.02 -14.98
CA GLU A 142 -13.57 5.63 -14.86
C GLU A 142 -14.67 4.55 -14.77
N ALA A 143 -14.51 3.44 -15.50
CA ALA A 143 -15.43 2.30 -15.43
C ALA A 143 -15.35 1.57 -14.08
N MET A 144 -14.17 1.50 -13.46
CA MET A 144 -13.98 0.91 -12.12
C MET A 144 -14.48 1.82 -10.97
N LYS A 145 -14.66 3.13 -11.20
CA LYS A 145 -15.27 4.06 -10.22
C LYS A 145 -16.78 3.90 -10.11
N LYS A 146 -17.45 3.25 -11.07
CA LYS A 146 -18.86 2.91 -10.92
C LYS A 146 -18.96 1.78 -9.89
N PRO A 147 -19.75 1.94 -8.82
CA PRO A 147 -19.91 0.88 -7.84
C PRO A 147 -20.38 -0.38 -8.57
N VAL A 148 -19.60 -1.46 -8.45
CA VAL A 148 -20.03 -2.78 -8.88
C VAL A 148 -21.27 -3.11 -8.08
N PRO A 149 -22.41 -3.47 -8.71
CA PRO A 149 -23.63 -3.79 -7.98
C PRO A 149 -23.31 -4.88 -6.96
N SER A 150 -23.70 -4.65 -5.71
CA SER A 150 -23.35 -5.54 -4.62
C SER A 150 -23.83 -6.96 -4.90
N HIS A 151 -23.15 -7.96 -4.36
CA HIS A 151 -23.53 -9.37 -4.54
C HIS A 151 -25.01 -9.64 -4.14
N SER A 152 -25.58 -8.80 -3.27
CA SER A 152 -27.00 -8.79 -2.90
C SER A 152 -27.94 -8.25 -3.98
N GLU A 153 -27.51 -7.28 -4.79
CA GLU A 153 -28.27 -6.79 -5.95
C GLU A 153 -28.21 -7.79 -7.12
N ALA A 154 -27.07 -8.44 -7.34
CA ALA A 154 -26.93 -9.51 -8.33
C ALA A 154 -27.77 -10.75 -7.95
N LEU A 155 -27.80 -11.13 -6.66
CA LEU A 155 -28.69 -12.17 -6.14
C LEU A 155 -30.16 -11.76 -6.18
N GLY A 156 -30.47 -10.48 -5.96
CA GLY A 156 -31.82 -9.93 -6.10
C GLY A 156 -32.35 -10.03 -7.52
N VAL A 157 -31.52 -9.70 -8.52
CA VAL A 157 -31.87 -9.84 -9.94
C VAL A 157 -32.02 -11.31 -10.36
N ALA A 158 -31.18 -12.21 -9.82
CA ALA A 158 -31.30 -13.65 -10.08
C ALA A 158 -32.58 -14.25 -9.44
N GLN A 159 -32.90 -13.88 -8.20
CA GLN A 159 -34.13 -14.33 -7.52
C GLN A 159 -35.40 -13.73 -8.14
N PHE A 160 -35.34 -12.47 -8.60
CA PHE A 160 -36.43 -11.86 -9.35
C PHE A 160 -36.63 -12.58 -10.69
N GLY A 161 -35.55 -12.91 -11.40
CA GLY A 161 -35.59 -13.70 -12.63
C GLY A 161 -36.24 -15.08 -12.42
N GLN A 162 -35.90 -15.78 -11.34
CA GLN A 162 -36.52 -17.08 -11.01
C GLN A 162 -38.01 -16.96 -10.69
N ARG A 163 -38.44 -15.97 -9.89
CA ARG A 163 -39.87 -15.78 -9.57
C ARG A 163 -40.70 -15.35 -10.78
N VAL A 164 -40.13 -14.55 -11.68
CA VAL A 164 -40.79 -14.18 -12.94
C VAL A 164 -40.92 -15.40 -13.84
N LEU A 165 -39.89 -16.25 -13.91
CA LEU A 165 -39.95 -17.49 -14.70
C LEU A 165 -41.00 -18.47 -14.15
N GLU A 166 -41.08 -18.66 -12.84
CA GLU A 166 -42.11 -19.50 -12.20
C GLU A 166 -43.52 -18.93 -12.37
N SER A 167 -43.68 -17.60 -12.30
CA SER A 167 -44.98 -16.95 -12.55
C SER A 167 -45.42 -17.11 -14.01
N LEU A 168 -44.49 -17.00 -14.96
CA LEU A 168 -44.79 -17.21 -16.38
C LEU A 168 -45.14 -18.67 -16.69
N GLN A 169 -44.49 -19.63 -16.03
CA GLN A 169 -44.81 -21.06 -16.18
C GLN A 169 -46.21 -21.41 -15.63
N ASN A 170 -46.64 -20.76 -14.55
CA ASN A 170 -47.97 -20.99 -13.97
C ASN A 170 -49.10 -20.25 -14.73
N LEU A 171 -48.80 -19.11 -15.35
CA LEU A 171 -49.77 -18.37 -16.18
C LEU A 171 -49.99 -18.99 -17.56
N ALA A 172 -48.96 -19.59 -18.14
CA ALA A 172 -49.05 -20.27 -19.43
C ALA A 172 -49.31 -21.76 -19.23
N GLY A 173 -50.56 -22.15 -18.93
CA GLY A 173 -51.03 -23.54 -18.96
C GLY A 173 -50.96 -24.23 -20.35
N LEU A 174 -50.09 -23.76 -21.23
CA LEU A 174 -49.80 -24.30 -22.55
C LEU A 174 -48.42 -24.97 -22.51
N ARG A 175 -48.37 -26.23 -22.93
CA ARG A 175 -47.13 -27.01 -23.14
C ARG A 175 -46.30 -26.38 -24.26
N TRP A 176 -45.48 -25.40 -23.93
CA TRP A 176 -44.46 -24.91 -24.86
C TRP A 176 -43.37 -25.96 -25.00
N THR A 177 -43.05 -26.32 -26.24
CA THR A 177 -41.92 -27.21 -26.52
C THR A 177 -40.63 -26.48 -26.15
N GLN A 178 -39.69 -27.21 -25.55
CA GLN A 178 -38.41 -26.65 -25.06
C GLN A 178 -37.69 -25.64 -25.97
N PRO A 179 -37.68 -25.75 -27.32
CA PRO A 179 -37.03 -24.75 -28.16
C PRO A 179 -37.62 -23.35 -28.05
N ALA A 180 -38.92 -23.21 -27.81
CA ALA A 180 -39.57 -21.90 -27.77
C ALA A 180 -39.24 -21.13 -26.48
N VAL A 181 -39.03 -21.85 -25.37
CA VAL A 181 -38.58 -21.26 -24.10
C VAL A 181 -37.14 -20.78 -24.20
N ALA A 182 -36.26 -21.56 -24.83
CA ALA A 182 -34.86 -21.16 -25.04
C ALA A 182 -34.75 -19.90 -25.91
N PHE A 183 -35.57 -19.79 -26.96
CA PHE A 183 -35.59 -18.61 -27.81
C PHE A 183 -36.08 -17.36 -27.06
N ALA A 184 -37.17 -17.48 -26.28
CA ALA A 184 -37.68 -16.37 -25.49
C ALA A 184 -36.68 -15.89 -24.41
N ALA A 185 -36.00 -16.82 -23.75
CA ALA A 185 -34.94 -16.49 -22.79
C ALA A 185 -33.76 -15.78 -23.46
N GLY A 186 -33.34 -16.24 -24.65
CA GLY A 186 -32.27 -15.60 -25.42
C GLY A 186 -32.62 -14.17 -25.85
N VAL A 187 -33.84 -13.94 -26.32
CA VAL A 187 -34.32 -12.59 -26.70
C VAL A 187 -34.40 -11.67 -25.48
N PHE A 188 -34.85 -12.18 -24.34
CA PHE A 188 -34.95 -11.38 -23.11
C PHE A 188 -33.58 -10.97 -22.56
N VAL A 189 -32.60 -11.90 -22.56
CA VAL A 189 -31.21 -11.59 -22.21
C VAL A 189 -30.63 -10.57 -23.19
N MET A 190 -30.82 -10.76 -24.50
CA MET A 190 -30.36 -9.80 -25.51
C MET A 190 -30.95 -8.40 -25.30
N LEU A 191 -32.24 -8.30 -24.94
CA LEU A 191 -32.90 -7.03 -24.64
C LEU A 191 -32.41 -6.37 -23.33
N MET A 192 -32.00 -7.15 -22.33
CA MET A 192 -31.41 -6.60 -21.10
C MET A 192 -29.98 -6.07 -21.27
N PHE A 193 -29.22 -6.60 -22.25
CA PHE A 193 -27.84 -6.19 -22.52
C PHE A 193 -27.71 -5.17 -23.66
N LEU A 194 -28.82 -4.77 -24.30
CA LEU A 194 -28.81 -3.64 -25.22
C LEU A 194 -28.66 -2.33 -24.41
N PRO A 195 -27.58 -1.56 -24.61
CA PRO A 195 -27.39 -0.30 -23.92
C PRO A 195 -28.54 0.64 -24.30
N SER A 196 -29.31 1.06 -23.29
CA SER A 196 -30.30 2.14 -23.43
C SER A 196 -29.59 3.43 -23.81
N SER A 197 -29.31 3.58 -25.11
CA SER A 197 -28.98 4.85 -25.71
C SER A 197 -30.25 5.68 -25.67
N ARG A 198 -30.45 6.39 -24.55
CA ARG A 198 -31.33 7.56 -24.52
C ARG A 198 -30.79 8.54 -25.54
N THR A 199 -31.37 8.55 -26.73
CA THR A 199 -31.28 9.65 -27.68
C THR A 199 -31.89 10.87 -27.01
N VAL A 200 -31.03 11.70 -26.43
CA VAL A 200 -31.39 13.06 -26.04
C VAL A 200 -31.54 13.85 -27.34
N ILE A 201 -32.78 14.20 -27.69
CA ILE A 201 -33.09 15.13 -28.76
C ILE A 201 -32.65 16.52 -28.28
N PRO A 202 -31.70 17.21 -28.94
CA PRO A 202 -31.34 18.57 -28.55
C PRO A 202 -32.39 19.55 -29.07
N LEU A 203 -32.98 20.33 -28.15
CA LEU A 203 -33.66 21.57 -28.48
C LEU A 203 -32.62 22.69 -28.69
N PRO A 204 -32.81 23.58 -29.66
CA PRO A 204 -31.84 24.61 -29.98
C PRO A 204 -31.98 25.82 -29.04
N GLY A 205 -30.84 26.42 -28.72
CA GLY A 205 -30.76 27.74 -28.12
C GLY A 205 -30.30 27.69 -26.67
N PHE A 206 -29.00 27.86 -26.47
CA PHE A 206 -28.38 28.82 -25.54
C PHE A 206 -26.86 28.59 -25.55
N SER A 207 -26.16 29.43 -26.30
CA SER A 207 -24.83 29.94 -25.93
C SER A 207 -25.03 31.31 -25.28
N PRO A 208 -24.06 31.97 -24.62
CA PRO A 208 -22.63 31.68 -24.39
C PRO A 208 -22.28 31.82 -22.87
N ILE A 209 -21.06 31.69 -22.35
CA ILE A 209 -19.91 32.63 -22.42
C ILE A 209 -18.65 31.89 -21.94
N GLN A 210 -17.59 32.18 -22.67
CA GLN A 210 -16.23 31.69 -22.57
C GLN A 210 -15.36 32.88 -22.13
N GLU A 211 -14.72 32.80 -20.97
CA GLU A 211 -13.60 33.65 -20.53
C GLU A 211 -12.64 32.69 -19.81
N SER A 212 -11.56 32.24 -20.46
CA SER A 212 -10.24 32.90 -20.52
C SER A 212 -9.65 33.17 -19.15
N PHE A 213 -8.68 32.37 -18.71
CA PHE A 213 -7.49 32.83 -17.99
C PHE A 213 -6.44 31.72 -18.03
N ASP A 214 -5.65 31.74 -19.11
CA ASP A 214 -4.25 31.34 -19.06
C ASP A 214 -3.41 32.59 -18.78
N ASP A 215 -2.23 32.38 -18.22
CA ASP A 215 -1.13 33.32 -17.98
C ASP A 215 -1.25 34.36 -16.84
N LYS A 216 -0.63 34.02 -15.68
CA LYS A 216 0.38 34.92 -15.09
C LYS A 216 1.30 34.27 -14.05
N VAL A 217 2.60 34.45 -14.32
CA VAL A 217 3.76 34.56 -13.40
C VAL A 217 4.49 33.26 -12.97
N ARG A 218 5.53 33.01 -13.76
CA ARG A 218 6.83 32.46 -13.37
C ARG A 218 7.60 33.52 -12.56
N SER A 219 8.05 33.20 -11.34
CA SER A 219 9.32 33.61 -10.66
C SER A 219 9.18 33.86 -9.15
N SER A 220 9.83 33.01 -8.34
CA SER A 220 10.56 33.27 -7.06
C SER A 220 10.85 31.87 -6.48
N VAL A 221 12.06 31.29 -6.48
CA VAL A 221 13.28 31.72 -5.76
C VAL A 221 12.93 32.42 -4.46
N ASP A 222 12.68 31.62 -3.42
CA ASP A 222 13.23 31.80 -2.06
C ASP A 222 12.76 30.67 -1.14
N GLY A 223 13.65 30.26 -0.23
CA GLY A 223 13.55 29.07 0.61
C GLY A 223 12.22 28.91 1.35
N GLN A 224 11.54 27.80 1.06
CA GLN A 224 10.31 27.42 1.75
C GLN A 224 10.67 26.58 2.99
N PRO A 225 10.11 26.91 4.18
CA PRO A 225 10.41 26.19 5.41
C PRO A 225 9.96 24.73 5.28
N THR A 226 10.83 23.84 5.73
CA THR A 226 10.59 22.41 5.85
C THR A 226 9.22 22.19 6.49
N GLN A 227 8.39 21.42 5.78
CA GLN A 227 7.05 21.00 6.16
C GLN A 227 6.99 20.68 7.67
N LEU A 228 6.22 21.45 8.45
CA LEU A 228 6.09 21.27 9.90
C LEU A 228 5.74 19.80 10.19
N ASP A 229 6.62 19.15 10.93
CA ASP A 229 6.47 17.80 11.47
C ASP A 229 5.17 17.75 12.30
N THR A 230 4.09 17.20 11.74
CA THR A 230 2.75 17.12 12.37
C THR A 230 2.70 16.03 13.44
N ARG A 231 3.72 15.93 14.29
CA ARG A 231 3.72 15.03 15.43
C ARG A 231 2.84 15.62 16.53
N PRO A 232 2.04 14.79 17.23
CA PRO A 232 1.30 15.26 18.39
C PRO A 232 2.32 15.77 19.43
N VAL A 233 2.18 17.04 19.82
CA VAL A 233 2.95 17.64 20.90
C VAL A 233 2.13 17.52 22.16
N ILE A 234 2.62 16.75 23.13
CA ILE A 234 2.01 16.67 24.46
C ILE A 234 2.54 17.85 25.29
N MET A 235 1.65 18.75 25.69
CA MET A 235 1.98 19.82 26.64
C MET A 235 1.72 19.34 28.06
N LEU A 236 2.71 19.51 28.92
CA LEU A 236 2.61 19.11 30.32
C LEU A 236 2.02 20.22 31.18
N PRO A 237 0.97 19.95 31.96
CA PRO A 237 0.47 20.93 32.91
C PRO A 237 1.47 21.09 34.07
N SER A 238 1.75 22.35 34.42
CA SER A 238 2.53 22.73 35.59
C SER A 238 1.98 22.03 36.85
N GLY A 239 2.78 21.21 37.53
CA GLY A 239 2.41 20.56 38.80
C GLY A 239 1.92 19.11 38.72
N ALA A 240 1.93 18.46 37.55
CA ALA A 240 1.77 17.01 37.51
C ALA A 240 3.01 16.33 38.13
N GLY A 241 2.84 15.51 39.17
CA GLY A 241 3.95 14.78 39.79
C GLY A 241 4.43 13.59 38.95
N HIS A 242 3.57 13.08 38.06
CA HIS A 242 3.89 11.97 37.17
C HIS A 242 3.18 12.12 35.84
N LEU A 243 3.77 11.51 34.82
CA LEU A 243 3.21 11.38 33.49
C LEU A 243 2.93 9.94 33.16
N GLU A 244 1.72 9.70 32.68
CA GLU A 244 1.31 8.40 32.20
C GLU A 244 1.22 8.42 30.67
N PHE A 245 2.12 7.70 30.03
CA PHE A 245 2.06 7.42 28.61
C PHE A 245 1.33 6.11 28.39
N THR A 246 0.30 6.14 27.56
CA THR A 246 -0.37 4.94 27.05
C THR A 246 -0.29 4.95 25.54
N TRP A 247 -0.07 3.77 24.96
CA TRP A 247 -0.13 3.58 23.52
C TRP A 247 -1.16 2.50 23.20
N PRO A 248 -1.79 2.59 22.00
CA PRO A 248 -2.75 1.59 21.58
C PRO A 248 -2.07 0.22 21.56
N GLY A 249 -2.46 -0.64 22.51
CA GLY A 249 -2.01 -2.01 22.53
C GLY A 249 -2.74 -2.77 21.43
N GLU A 250 -2.01 -3.25 20.43
CA GLU A 250 -2.51 -4.37 19.64
C GLU A 250 -2.77 -5.54 20.61
N VAL A 251 -4.01 -6.05 20.57
CA VAL A 251 -4.51 -7.29 21.19
C VAL A 251 -3.45 -8.04 22.00
N LYS A 252 -3.50 -7.95 23.34
CA LYS A 252 -2.62 -8.64 24.34
C LYS A 252 -1.66 -9.66 23.72
N LEU A 253 -0.58 -9.18 23.11
CA LEU A 253 0.45 -10.06 22.59
C LEU A 253 1.21 -10.55 23.82
N THR A 254 0.88 -11.75 24.27
CA THR A 254 1.59 -12.41 25.37
C THR A 254 3.07 -12.44 25.01
N ASN A 255 3.89 -11.80 25.86
CA ASN A 255 5.37 -11.77 25.79
C ASN A 255 6.01 -10.75 24.83
N SER A 256 5.41 -9.59 24.59
CA SER A 256 6.14 -8.45 23.99
C SER A 256 6.79 -7.60 25.07
N VAL A 257 8.03 -7.17 24.84
CA VAL A 257 8.71 -6.15 25.66
C VAL A 257 8.71 -4.85 24.88
N TYR A 258 8.30 -3.76 25.51
CA TYR A 258 8.37 -2.41 24.97
C TYR A 258 9.62 -1.72 25.47
N ARG A 259 10.38 -1.15 24.57
CA ARG A 259 11.55 -0.31 24.83
C ARG A 259 11.15 1.15 24.63
N ILE A 260 11.39 1.97 25.65
CA ILE A 260 11.16 3.41 25.59
C ILE A 260 12.51 4.12 25.63
N GLU A 261 12.74 4.96 24.64
CA GLU A 261 13.93 5.79 24.50
C GLU A 261 13.50 7.25 24.42
N ILE A 262 14.22 8.13 25.13
CA ILE A 262 13.90 9.55 25.22
C ILE A 262 15.13 10.35 24.84
N PHE A 263 14.94 11.19 23.83
CA PHE A 263 15.95 12.05 23.27
C PHE A 263 15.61 13.50 23.57
N ASP A 264 16.61 14.34 23.84
CA ASP A 264 16.43 15.79 23.87
C ASP A 264 16.37 16.38 22.46
N ALA A 265 16.35 17.72 22.38
CA ALA A 265 16.36 18.45 21.11
C ALA A 265 17.67 18.29 20.32
N GLN A 266 18.75 17.84 20.95
CA GLN A 266 20.06 17.57 20.36
C GLN A 266 20.14 16.13 19.83
N GLY A 267 19.19 15.27 20.22
CA GLY A 267 19.19 13.85 19.88
C GLY A 267 19.96 12.98 20.86
N ASP A 268 20.39 13.54 21.99
CA ASP A 268 21.08 12.80 23.03
C ASP A 268 20.07 12.07 23.92
N GLN A 269 20.38 10.82 24.28
CA GLN A 269 19.52 10.03 25.14
C GLN A 269 19.60 10.54 26.59
N VAL A 270 18.48 11.05 27.11
CA VAL A 270 18.44 11.74 28.42
C VAL A 270 18.04 10.79 29.56
N LEU A 271 17.30 9.73 29.24
CA LEU A 271 16.81 8.76 30.20
C LEU A 271 17.23 7.35 29.82
N GLU A 272 17.57 6.57 30.85
CA GLU A 272 17.89 5.15 30.71
C GLU A 272 16.73 4.42 30.01
N THR A 273 17.10 3.55 29.09
CA THR A 273 16.18 2.71 28.34
C THR A 273 15.32 1.89 29.29
N VAL A 274 14.01 2.11 29.28
CA VAL A 274 13.08 1.35 30.13
C VAL A 274 12.44 0.25 29.31
N GLU A 275 12.51 -0.99 29.82
CA GLU A 275 11.85 -2.15 29.24
C GLU A 275 10.60 -2.52 30.04
N LEU A 276 9.44 -2.56 29.37
CA LEU A 276 8.13 -2.75 29.99
C LEU A 276 7.35 -3.87 29.30
N THR A 277 6.55 -4.61 30.05
CA THR A 277 5.64 -5.64 29.49
C THR A 277 4.22 -5.11 29.27
N GLU A 278 3.90 -3.94 29.82
CA GLU A 278 2.59 -3.29 29.73
C GLU A 278 2.62 -2.16 28.70
N ASN A 279 1.46 -1.83 28.11
CA ASN A 279 1.32 -0.71 27.16
C ASN A 279 1.14 0.64 27.87
N LYS A 280 1.75 0.77 29.05
CA LYS A 280 1.64 1.90 29.96
C LYS A 280 3.00 2.15 30.58
N TRP A 281 3.42 3.41 30.61
CA TRP A 281 4.63 3.85 31.27
C TRP A 281 4.34 5.08 32.13
N VAL A 282 4.78 5.04 33.38
CA VAL A 282 4.65 6.16 34.32
C VAL A 282 6.04 6.71 34.65
N VAL A 283 6.25 8.01 34.42
CA VAL A 283 7.52 8.70 34.66
C VAL A 283 7.31 9.93 35.52
N ASP A 284 8.24 10.18 36.43
CA ASP A 284 8.25 11.40 37.25
C ASP A 284 8.63 12.61 36.39
N VAL A 285 7.83 13.68 36.46
CA VAL A 285 8.05 14.91 35.66
C VAL A 285 9.34 15.62 36.06
N SER A 286 9.82 15.44 37.28
CA SER A 286 11.09 16.02 37.77
C SER A 286 12.32 15.55 36.99
N LYS A 287 12.20 14.48 36.20
CA LYS A 287 13.25 13.99 35.30
C LYS A 287 13.42 14.83 34.03
N PHE A 288 12.48 15.73 33.74
CA PHE A 288 12.51 16.57 32.55
C PHE A 288 12.84 18.01 32.91
N THR A 289 13.64 18.67 32.08
CA THR A 289 13.96 20.09 32.23
C THR A 289 12.77 20.93 31.76
N PRO A 290 12.30 21.90 32.56
CA PRO A 290 11.25 22.82 32.14
C PRO A 290 11.62 23.53 30.83
N ARG A 291 10.63 23.76 29.97
CA ARG A 291 10.79 24.37 28.63
C ARG A 291 11.66 23.60 27.64
N ALA A 292 12.13 22.40 27.97
CA ALA A 292 12.81 21.55 27.01
C ALA A 292 11.81 20.72 26.20
N ARG A 293 12.19 20.44 24.94
CA ARG A 293 11.49 19.52 24.05
C ARG A 293 12.20 18.17 24.10
N TYR A 294 11.42 17.10 24.18
CA TYR A 294 11.91 15.73 24.12
C TYR A 294 11.17 14.96 23.03
N ASP A 295 11.87 14.03 22.39
CA ASP A 295 11.26 13.04 21.51
C ASP A 295 11.28 11.68 22.19
N ILE A 296 10.09 11.07 22.27
CA ILE A 296 9.86 9.78 22.89
C ILE A 296 9.65 8.76 21.77
N LEU A 297 10.54 7.76 21.72
CA LEU A 297 10.45 6.63 20.81
C LEU A 297 10.03 5.39 21.60
N ILE A 298 8.92 4.78 21.18
CA ILE A 298 8.42 3.53 21.76
C ILE A 298 8.57 2.45 20.71
N SER A 299 9.39 1.45 21.01
CA SER A 299 9.67 0.31 20.14
C SER A 299 9.22 -0.98 20.81
N ARG A 300 8.71 -1.94 20.03
CA ARG A 300 8.38 -3.30 20.47
C ARG A 300 9.51 -4.23 20.11
N ILE A 301 9.98 -4.99 21.09
CA ILE A 301 10.95 -6.07 20.92
C ILE A 301 10.16 -7.39 20.91
N GLY A 302 10.16 -8.06 19.75
CA GLY A 302 9.56 -9.38 19.59
C GLY A 302 10.48 -10.49 20.13
N ARG A 303 9.93 -11.69 20.35
CA ARG A 303 10.68 -12.87 20.83
C ARG A 303 11.92 -13.21 19.99
N ALA A 304 11.88 -12.93 18.68
CA ALA A 304 12.98 -13.17 17.76
C ALA A 304 14.07 -12.09 17.81
N GLY A 305 14.01 -11.14 18.76
CA GLY A 305 14.90 -9.99 18.84
C GLY A 305 14.58 -8.88 17.83
N GLY A 306 13.54 -9.04 17.01
CA GLY A 306 13.10 -8.02 16.06
C GLY A 306 12.57 -6.79 16.79
N VAL A 307 13.06 -5.62 16.42
CA VAL A 307 12.60 -4.32 16.92
C VAL A 307 11.64 -3.71 15.91
N SER A 308 10.47 -3.26 16.37
CA SER A 308 9.47 -2.61 15.51
C SER A 308 8.99 -1.32 16.17
N PRO A 309 8.98 -0.18 15.48
CA PRO A 309 8.47 1.07 16.05
C PRO A 309 6.97 0.95 16.33
N VAL A 310 6.53 1.41 17.49
CA VAL A 310 5.13 1.41 17.94
C VAL A 310 4.55 2.82 17.91
N SER A 311 5.28 3.78 18.47
CA SER A 311 4.84 5.16 18.55
C SER A 311 6.03 6.10 18.63
N GLN A 312 5.87 7.30 18.08
CA GLN A 312 6.81 8.40 18.25
C GLN A 312 6.01 9.65 18.63
N GLN A 313 6.41 10.30 19.72
CA GLN A 313 5.71 11.45 20.28
C GLN A 313 6.72 12.54 20.63
N SER A 314 6.33 13.80 20.45
CA SER A 314 7.13 14.93 20.97
C SER A 314 6.48 15.45 22.24
N LEU A 315 7.29 15.63 23.28
CA LEU A 315 6.90 16.14 24.58
C LEU A 315 7.46 17.55 24.75
N LEU A 316 6.61 18.51 25.13
CA LEU A 316 7.03 19.85 25.53
C LEU A 316 6.64 20.08 26.99
N VAL A 317 7.65 20.28 27.84
CA VAL A 317 7.46 20.53 29.27
C VAL A 317 7.13 22.00 29.48
N ALA A 318 5.93 22.31 29.97
CA ALA A 318 5.60 23.68 30.36
C ALA A 318 6.32 24.07 31.66
N ASP A 319 6.22 25.34 32.04
CA ASP A 319 6.79 25.87 33.29
C ASP A 319 6.25 25.20 34.57
#